data_AF-A0A3A4JS46-F1
#
_entry.id   AF-A0A3A4JS46-F1
#
_cell.length_a   1.000
_cell.length_b   1.000
_cell.length_c   1.000
_cell.angle_alpha   90.00
_cell.angle_beta   90.00
_cell.angle_gamma   90.00
#
_symmetry.space_group_name_H-M   'P 1'
#
loop_
_entity.id
_entity.type
_entity.pdbx_description
1 polymer ?
#
loop_
_entity_poly.entity_id
_entity_poly.type
_entity_poly.pdbx_seq_one_letter_code
_entity_poly.pdbx_strand_id
1 'polypeptide(L)'
;MRISNMSKYGFLAFILAFTHVGAIVMAMGAAVFIHLQFVRKDLTWGKLKNFFHFGSRVIWIGLGLAIITGIWIWARIPGPRPGLFYLKLAFVAILIIDGILINWVMRPKLEQLPDETRMQALPRSLKIRMFISGAFSVISWWGALFIAIWL
;
A
#
# COMPACT_ATOMS: atom_id res chain seq x y z
N MET A 1 37.82 -20.64 -1.80
CA MET A 1 36.89 -19.79 -2.60
C MET A 1 35.40 -19.90 -2.21
N ARG A 2 35.05 -20.51 -1.06
CA ARG A 2 33.63 -20.81 -0.70
C ARG A 2 33.04 -19.92 0.40
N ILE A 3 33.88 -19.33 1.25
CA ILE A 3 33.45 -18.57 2.44
C ILE A 3 33.08 -17.11 2.10
N SER A 4 33.75 -16.50 1.12
CA SER A 4 33.45 -15.12 0.67
C SER A 4 32.13 -14.97 -0.08
N ASN A 5 31.55 -16.08 -0.57
CA ASN A 5 30.26 -16.05 -1.26
C ASN A 5 29.09 -16.12 -0.26
N MET A 6 29.20 -16.87 0.85
CA MET A 6 28.14 -16.95 1.86
C MET A 6 27.84 -15.59 2.52
N SER A 7 28.86 -14.74 2.77
CA SER A 7 28.63 -13.41 3.36
C SER A 7 27.96 -12.43 2.38
N LYS A 8 28.30 -12.50 1.09
CA LYS A 8 27.69 -11.65 0.05
C LYS A 8 26.22 -11.98 -0.19
N TYR A 9 25.86 -13.27 -0.22
CA TYR A 9 24.46 -13.68 -0.36
C TYR A 9 23.64 -13.35 0.89
N GLY A 10 24.21 -13.49 2.09
CA GLY A 10 23.54 -13.09 3.33
C GLY A 10 23.28 -11.58 3.41
N PHE A 11 24.27 -10.75 3.07
CA PHE A 11 24.12 -9.30 3.08
C PHE A 11 23.13 -8.79 2.03
N LEU A 12 23.20 -9.33 0.79
CA LEU A 12 22.25 -8.97 -0.26
C LEU A 12 20.83 -9.39 0.10
N ALA A 13 20.64 -10.61 0.63
CA ALA A 13 19.33 -11.08 1.08
C ALA A 13 18.77 -10.19 2.20
N PHE A 14 19.60 -9.79 3.16
CA PHE A 14 19.21 -8.85 4.21
C PHE A 14 18.75 -7.50 3.66
N ILE A 15 19.53 -6.89 2.76
CA ILE A 15 19.14 -5.60 2.13
C ILE A 15 17.82 -5.75 1.38
N LEU A 16 17.64 -6.83 0.62
CA LEU A 16 16.42 -7.06 -0.15
C LEU A 16 15.20 -7.24 0.77
N ALA A 17 15.32 -8.05 1.82
CA ALA A 17 14.25 -8.25 2.79
C ALA A 17 13.91 -6.94 3.52
N PHE A 18 14.93 -6.22 3.99
CA PHE A 18 14.75 -4.92 4.67
C PHE A 18 14.05 -3.90 3.76
N THR A 19 14.52 -3.78 2.51
CA THR A 19 13.92 -2.86 1.53
C THR A 19 12.49 -3.26 1.20
N HIS A 20 12.23 -4.56 1.05
CA HIS A 20 10.91 -5.09 0.73
C HIS A 20 9.89 -4.80 1.85
N VAL A 21 10.24 -5.13 3.09
CA VAL A 21 9.39 -4.85 4.27
C VAL A 21 9.23 -3.34 4.46
N GLY A 22 10.32 -2.57 4.35
CA GLY A 22 10.28 -1.11 4.45
C GLY A 22 9.35 -0.46 3.42
N ALA A 23 9.37 -0.94 2.18
CA ALA A 23 8.48 -0.47 1.11
C ALA A 23 7.00 -0.73 1.45
N ILE A 24 6.68 -1.91 1.95
CA ILE A 24 5.32 -2.28 2.39
C ILE A 24 4.87 -1.39 3.56
N VAL A 25 5.71 -1.25 4.59
CA VAL A 25 5.37 -0.45 5.79
C VAL A 25 5.16 1.02 5.44
N MET A 26 6.00 1.58 4.57
CA MET A 26 5.89 2.98 4.13
C MET A 26 4.58 3.23 3.37
N ALA A 27 4.26 2.39 2.38
CA ALA A 27 3.03 2.50 1.61
C ALA A 27 1.79 2.26 2.48
N MET A 28 1.82 1.25 3.34
CA MET A 28 0.76 0.98 4.31
C MET A 28 0.52 2.17 5.24
N GLY A 29 1.59 2.76 5.79
CA GLY A 29 1.49 3.92 6.67
C GLY A 29 0.79 5.10 5.99
N ALA A 30 1.16 5.39 4.74
CA ALA A 30 0.49 6.41 3.94
C ALA A 30 -1.00 6.09 3.67
N ALA A 31 -1.31 4.85 3.31
CA ALA A 31 -2.69 4.41 3.06
C ALA A 31 -3.57 4.53 4.33
N VAL A 32 -3.10 3.96 5.44
CA VAL A 32 -3.80 4.02 6.73
C VAL A 32 -4.01 5.47 7.16
N PHE A 33 -2.97 6.30 7.05
CA PHE A 33 -3.06 7.71 7.40
C PHE A 33 -4.15 8.43 6.60
N ILE A 34 -4.19 8.26 5.27
CA ILE A 34 -5.21 8.86 4.41
C ILE A 34 -6.61 8.39 4.81
N HIS A 35 -6.81 7.08 5.01
CA HIS A 35 -8.12 6.54 5.36
C HIS A 35 -8.62 7.06 6.72
N LEU A 36 -7.74 7.19 7.72
CA LEU A 36 -8.10 7.79 9.00
C LEU A 36 -8.58 9.25 8.85
N GLN A 37 -7.98 10.02 7.95
CA GLN A 37 -8.42 11.40 7.71
C GLN A 37 -9.82 11.48 7.10
N PHE A 38 -10.22 10.52 6.26
CA PHE A 38 -11.57 10.51 5.66
C PHE A 38 -12.69 10.26 6.68
N VAL A 39 -12.37 9.67 7.84
CA VAL A 39 -13.33 9.44 8.93
C VAL A 39 -13.50 10.69 9.81
N ARG A 40 -12.55 11.62 9.74
CA ARG A 40 -12.58 12.87 10.51
C ARG A 40 -13.62 13.84 9.95
N LYS A 41 -14.58 14.23 10.81
CA LYS A 41 -15.72 15.08 10.42
C LYS A 41 -15.37 16.56 10.29
N ASP A 42 -14.33 17.00 10.99
CA ASP A 42 -13.88 18.39 11.13
C ASP A 42 -13.03 18.90 9.96
N LEU A 43 -12.53 17.99 9.12
CA LEU A 43 -11.61 18.34 8.04
C LEU A 43 -12.36 18.73 6.76
N THR A 44 -11.80 19.71 6.06
CA THR A 44 -12.24 20.13 4.73
C THR A 44 -11.38 19.49 3.65
N TRP A 45 -11.94 19.38 2.44
CA TRP A 45 -11.23 18.79 1.30
C TRP A 45 -9.92 19.52 0.99
N GLY A 46 -9.91 20.85 0.98
CA GLY A 46 -8.72 21.63 0.69
C GLY A 46 -7.56 21.34 1.65
N LYS A 47 -7.85 21.10 2.94
CA LYS A 47 -6.82 20.70 3.93
C LYS A 47 -6.27 19.30 3.67
N LEU A 48 -7.08 18.40 3.13
CA LEU A 48 -6.73 17.00 2.90
C LEU A 48 -6.14 16.74 1.51
N LYS A 49 -6.44 17.57 0.54
CA LYS A 49 -6.06 17.42 -0.87
C LYS A 49 -4.58 17.16 -1.05
N ASN A 50 -3.73 17.96 -0.38
CA ASN A 50 -2.27 17.80 -0.46
C ASN A 50 -1.80 16.47 0.14
N PHE A 51 -2.34 16.07 1.30
CA PHE A 51 -2.03 14.77 1.92
C PHE A 51 -2.50 13.61 1.06
N PHE A 52 -3.67 13.74 0.42
CA PHE A 52 -4.20 12.72 -0.47
C PHE A 52 -3.32 12.53 -1.72
N HIS A 53 -2.90 13.62 -2.36
CA HIS A 53 -1.99 13.54 -3.51
C HIS A 53 -0.62 12.99 -3.14
N PHE A 54 -0.03 13.50 -2.05
CA PHE A 54 1.27 13.05 -1.59
C PHE A 54 1.22 11.58 -1.18
N GLY A 55 0.25 11.20 -0.36
CA GLY A 55 0.09 9.83 0.11
C GLY A 55 -0.20 8.86 -1.04
N SER A 56 -1.01 9.23 -2.04
CA SER A 56 -1.22 8.40 -3.24
C SER A 56 0.10 8.11 -3.98
N ARG A 57 0.99 9.11 -4.12
CA ARG A 57 2.33 8.90 -4.70
C ARG A 57 3.18 7.97 -3.85
N VAL A 58 3.20 8.17 -2.53
CA VAL A 58 3.96 7.31 -1.59
C VAL A 58 3.48 5.86 -1.66
N ILE A 59 2.16 5.64 -1.70
CA ILE A 59 1.55 4.32 -1.83
C ILE A 59 2.01 3.65 -3.12
N TRP A 60 1.94 4.34 -4.27
CA TRP A 60 2.37 3.76 -5.56
C TRP A 60 3.87 3.49 -5.63
N ILE A 61 4.70 4.38 -5.08
CA ILE A 61 6.16 4.18 -5.02
C ILE A 61 6.49 2.97 -4.16
N GLY A 62 5.93 2.87 -2.94
CA GLY A 62 6.19 1.75 -2.04
C GLY A 62 5.61 0.43 -2.58
N LEU A 63 4.42 0.45 -3.20
CA LEU A 63 3.84 -0.73 -3.86
C LEU A 63 4.71 -1.20 -5.03
N GLY A 64 5.17 -0.28 -5.89
CA GLY A 64 6.08 -0.60 -6.99
C GLY A 64 7.40 -1.19 -6.49
N LEU A 65 7.98 -0.59 -5.45
CA LEU A 65 9.21 -1.08 -4.84
C LEU A 65 9.01 -2.47 -4.20
N ALA A 66 7.87 -2.70 -3.52
CA ALA A 66 7.51 -3.99 -2.95
C ALA A 66 7.37 -5.07 -4.04
N ILE A 67 6.75 -4.75 -5.18
CA ILE A 67 6.64 -5.69 -6.31
C ILE A 67 8.02 -6.05 -6.87
N ILE A 68 8.86 -5.04 -7.16
CA ILE A 68 10.20 -5.26 -7.74
C ILE A 68 11.07 -6.11 -6.81
N THR A 69 11.14 -5.72 -5.54
CA THR A 69 11.92 -6.45 -4.53
C THR A 69 11.35 -7.84 -4.26
N GLY A 70 10.02 -8.01 -4.28
CA GLY A 70 9.36 -9.30 -4.12
C GLY A 70 9.68 -10.28 -5.26
N ILE A 71 9.70 -9.82 -6.50
CA ILE A 71 10.11 -10.61 -7.67
C ILE A 71 11.57 -11.05 -7.53
N TRP A 72 12.46 -10.14 -7.10
CA TRP A 72 13.87 -10.47 -6.89
C TRP A 72 14.11 -11.49 -5.78
N ILE A 73 13.38 -11.38 -4.66
CA ILE A 73 13.42 -12.36 -3.55
C ILE A 73 12.98 -13.72 -4.08
N TRP A 74 11.84 -13.78 -4.78
CA TRP A 74 11.31 -15.03 -5.35
C TRP A 74 12.27 -15.69 -6.35
N ALA A 75 12.95 -14.89 -7.18
CA ALA A 75 13.86 -15.42 -8.20
C ALA A 75 15.20 -15.93 -7.64
N ARG A 76 15.64 -15.48 -6.46
CA ARG A 76 17.01 -15.74 -5.95
C ARG A 76 17.05 -16.58 -4.68
N ILE A 77 15.96 -16.67 -3.92
CA ILE A 77 15.92 -17.39 -2.64
C ILE A 77 15.07 -18.66 -2.83
N PRO A 78 15.64 -19.87 -2.60
CA PRO A 78 14.90 -21.13 -2.70
C PRO A 78 13.63 -21.08 -1.86
N GLY A 79 12.51 -21.41 -2.51
CA GLY A 79 11.26 -20.70 -2.28
C GLY A 79 10.52 -21.00 -0.98
N PRO A 80 9.71 -20.04 -0.51
CA PRO A 80 8.73 -20.24 0.55
C PRO A 80 7.58 -21.16 0.13
N ARG A 81 6.75 -21.58 1.11
CA ARG A 81 5.54 -22.39 0.88
C ARG A 81 4.67 -21.78 -0.24
N PRO A 82 4.42 -22.49 -1.36
CA PRO A 82 3.77 -21.93 -2.56
C PRO A 82 2.44 -21.22 -2.25
N GLY A 83 1.63 -21.78 -1.35
CA GLY A 83 0.34 -21.19 -0.97
C GLY A 83 0.42 -19.79 -0.35
N LEU A 84 1.42 -19.53 0.51
CA LEU A 84 1.60 -18.21 1.11
C LEU A 84 2.04 -17.17 0.10
N PHE A 85 2.89 -17.58 -0.87
CA PHE A 85 3.30 -16.71 -1.95
C PHE A 85 2.12 -16.26 -2.82
N TYR A 86 1.26 -17.19 -3.26
CA TYR A 86 0.06 -16.85 -4.04
C TYR A 86 -0.92 -15.99 -3.25
N LEU A 87 -1.11 -16.26 -1.96
CA LEU A 87 -1.96 -15.45 -1.10
C LEU A 87 -1.44 -14.01 -0.97
N LYS A 88 -0.12 -13.82 -0.82
CA LYS A 88 0.49 -12.49 -0.84
C LYS A 88 0.28 -11.77 -2.17
N LEU A 89 0.43 -12.47 -3.29
CA LEU A 89 0.14 -11.89 -4.61
C LEU A 89 -1.32 -11.48 -4.75
N ALA A 90 -2.26 -12.26 -4.19
CA ALA A 90 -3.67 -11.88 -4.16
C ALA A 90 -3.90 -10.56 -3.39
N PHE A 91 -3.27 -10.39 -2.22
CA PHE A 91 -3.31 -9.12 -1.50
C PHE A 91 -2.72 -7.96 -2.30
N VAL A 92 -1.56 -8.17 -2.95
CA VAL A 92 -0.95 -7.16 -3.82
C VAL A 92 -1.87 -6.79 -4.99
N ALA A 93 -2.56 -7.76 -5.60
CA ALA A 93 -3.52 -7.51 -6.66
C ALA A 93 -4.71 -6.67 -6.17
N ILE A 94 -5.26 -6.98 -4.98
CA ILE A 94 -6.32 -6.18 -4.36
C ILE A 94 -5.84 -4.74 -4.13
N LEU A 95 -4.61 -4.54 -3.65
CA LEU A 95 -4.03 -3.21 -3.44
C LEU A 95 -3.88 -2.42 -4.75
N ILE A 96 -3.47 -3.07 -5.84
CA ILE A 96 -3.39 -2.43 -7.16
C ILE A 96 -4.78 -1.99 -7.63
N ILE A 97 -5.77 -2.88 -7.54
CA ILE A 97 -7.15 -2.59 -7.93
C ILE A 97 -7.72 -1.44 -7.10
N ASP A 98 -7.50 -1.45 -5.79
CA ASP A 98 -7.94 -0.40 -4.87
C ASP A 98 -7.27 0.95 -5.19
N GLY A 99 -5.96 0.96 -5.42
CA GLY A 99 -5.22 2.15 -5.82
C GLY A 99 -5.72 2.74 -7.14
N ILE A 100 -6.07 1.90 -8.12
CA ILE A 100 -6.69 2.32 -9.39
C ILE A 100 -8.09 2.89 -9.13
N LEU A 101 -8.93 2.19 -8.35
CA LEU A 101 -10.29 2.63 -8.01
C LEU A 101 -10.29 4.01 -7.34
N ILE A 102 -9.40 4.23 -6.37
CA ILE A 102 -9.26 5.52 -5.70
C ILE A 102 -8.87 6.61 -6.70
N ASN A 103 -7.84 6.38 -7.53
CA ASN A 103 -7.32 7.40 -8.42
C ASN A 103 -8.21 7.69 -9.63
N TRP A 104 -8.97 6.71 -10.13
CA TRP A 104 -9.77 6.87 -11.34
C TRP A 104 -11.25 7.15 -11.05
N VAL A 105 -11.77 6.67 -9.92
CA VAL A 105 -13.21 6.80 -9.61
C VAL A 105 -13.46 7.81 -8.50
N MET A 106 -12.67 7.78 -7.42
CA MET A 106 -12.92 8.62 -6.24
C MET A 106 -12.26 9.99 -6.36
N ARG A 107 -11.01 10.03 -6.81
CA ARG A 107 -10.21 11.25 -6.93
C ARG A 107 -10.87 12.30 -7.85
N PRO A 108 -11.38 11.99 -9.05
CA PRO A 108 -12.03 13.00 -9.88
C PRO A 108 -13.27 13.61 -9.20
N LYS A 109 -14.02 12.80 -8.45
CA LYS A 109 -15.20 13.26 -7.70
C LYS A 109 -14.82 14.14 -6.52
N LEU A 110 -13.69 13.87 -5.88
CA LEU A 110 -13.14 14.71 -4.82
C LEU A 110 -12.62 16.04 -5.38
N GLU A 111 -11.94 16.01 -6.53
CA GLU A 111 -11.38 17.20 -7.17
C GLU A 111 -12.44 18.18 -7.68
N GLN A 112 -13.68 17.71 -7.91
CA GLN A 112 -14.83 18.55 -8.26
C GLN A 112 -15.45 19.28 -7.05
N LEU A 113 -15.03 18.97 -5.82
CA LEU A 113 -15.59 19.59 -4.62
C LEU A 113 -14.91 20.95 -4.34
N PRO A 114 -15.67 21.95 -3.86
CA PRO A 114 -15.09 23.14 -3.26
C PRO A 114 -14.16 22.78 -2.10
N ASP A 115 -13.06 23.51 -1.94
CA ASP A 115 -12.02 23.23 -0.94
C ASP A 115 -12.55 23.35 0.51
N GLU A 116 -13.64 24.10 0.73
CA GLU A 116 -14.32 24.28 2.01
C GLU A 116 -15.23 23.09 2.38
N THR A 117 -15.46 22.17 1.44
CA THR A 117 -16.34 21.01 1.64
C THR A 117 -15.84 20.16 2.80
N ARG A 118 -16.63 20.08 3.87
CA ARG A 118 -16.34 19.21 5.02
C ARG A 118 -16.53 17.74 4.63
N MET A 119 -15.67 16.85 5.12
CA MET A 119 -15.78 15.40 4.86
C MET A 119 -17.14 14.80 5.24
N GLN A 120 -17.78 15.34 6.30
CA GLN A 120 -19.12 14.90 6.69
C GLN A 120 -20.22 15.22 5.66
N ALA A 121 -20.03 16.29 4.87
CA ALA A 121 -20.96 16.76 3.86
C ALA A 121 -20.82 16.00 2.52
N LEU A 122 -19.87 15.06 2.42
CA LEU A 122 -19.72 14.25 1.23
C LEU A 122 -20.99 13.42 0.94
N PRO A 123 -21.30 13.18 -0.36
CA PRO A 123 -22.36 12.27 -0.74
C PRO A 123 -22.22 10.91 -0.05
N ARG A 124 -23.34 10.36 0.44
CA ARG A 124 -23.34 9.06 1.15
C ARG A 124 -22.68 7.95 0.32
N SER A 125 -22.93 7.93 -0.98
CA SER A 125 -22.33 6.96 -1.91
C SER A 125 -20.81 7.05 -1.96
N LEU A 126 -20.24 8.26 -1.89
CA LEU A 126 -18.79 8.46 -1.89
C LEU A 126 -18.18 8.03 -0.55
N LYS A 127 -18.83 8.37 0.58
CA LYS A 127 -18.40 7.93 1.92
C LYS A 127 -18.36 6.40 2.05
N ILE A 128 -19.40 5.72 1.58
CA ILE A 128 -19.46 4.25 1.59
C ILE A 128 -18.32 3.66 0.76
N ARG A 129 -18.08 4.19 -0.46
CA ARG A 129 -16.99 3.72 -1.32
C ARG A 129 -15.62 3.89 -0.65
N MET A 130 -15.36 5.06 -0.06
CA MET A 130 -14.11 5.34 0.66
C MET A 130 -13.91 4.41 1.86
N PHE A 131 -14.98 4.13 2.61
CA PHE A 131 -14.94 3.24 3.76
C PHE A 131 -14.63 1.79 3.34
N ILE A 132 -15.35 1.28 2.33
CA ILE A 132 -15.14 -0.09 1.81
C ILE A 132 -13.72 -0.23 1.25
N SER A 133 -13.29 0.72 0.43
CA SER A 133 -11.92 0.78 -0.10
C SER A 133 -10.89 0.77 1.02
N GLY A 134 -11.06 1.62 2.03
CA GLY A 134 -10.17 1.64 3.20
C GLY A 134 -10.12 0.31 3.96
N ALA A 135 -11.25 -0.36 4.16
CA ALA A 135 -11.29 -1.65 4.84
C ALA A 135 -10.51 -2.72 4.05
N PHE A 136 -10.77 -2.85 2.74
CA PHE A 136 -10.04 -3.80 1.89
C PHE A 136 -8.54 -3.48 1.80
N SER A 137 -8.20 -2.20 1.69
CA SER A 137 -6.82 -1.73 1.64
C SER A 137 -6.05 -2.09 2.91
N VAL A 138 -6.61 -1.77 4.09
CA VAL A 138 -5.99 -2.07 5.40
C VAL A 138 -5.76 -3.56 5.58
N ILE A 139 -6.79 -4.39 5.30
CA ILE A 139 -6.67 -5.85 5.41
C ILE A 139 -5.58 -6.39 4.48
N SER A 140 -5.51 -5.88 3.25
CA SER A 140 -4.56 -6.35 2.25
C SER A 140 -3.13 -5.93 2.55
N TRP A 141 -2.91 -4.71 3.06
CA TRP A 141 -1.59 -4.27 3.52
C TRP A 141 -1.07 -5.11 4.68
N TRP A 142 -1.90 -5.33 5.71
CA TRP A 142 -1.52 -6.19 6.84
C TRP A 142 -1.27 -7.62 6.40
N GLY A 143 -2.14 -8.19 5.56
CA GLY A 143 -1.95 -9.53 5.01
C GLY A 143 -0.64 -9.68 4.23
N ALA A 144 -0.33 -8.72 3.35
CA ALA A 144 0.92 -8.71 2.61
C ALA A 144 2.15 -8.54 3.52
N LEU A 145 2.08 -7.68 4.54
CA LEU A 145 3.15 -7.44 5.51
C LEU A 145 3.43 -8.68 6.36
N PHE A 146 2.39 -9.27 6.95
CA PHE A 146 2.54 -10.48 7.75
C PHE A 146 3.20 -11.56 6.91
N ILE A 147 2.67 -11.86 5.73
CA ILE A 147 3.28 -12.87 4.87
C ILE A 147 4.72 -12.48 4.50
N ALA A 148 5.02 -11.22 4.20
CA ALA A 148 6.38 -10.78 3.87
C ALA A 148 7.40 -10.98 5.01
N ILE A 149 6.97 -10.98 6.27
CA ILE A 149 7.84 -11.23 7.44
C ILE A 149 8.07 -12.74 7.66
N TRP A 150 7.09 -13.57 7.31
CA TRP A 150 7.12 -15.02 7.54
C TRP A 150 7.58 -15.85 6.32
N LEU A 151 7.87 -15.21 5.18
CA LEU A 151 8.47 -15.82 3.97
C LEU A 151 10.00 -15.73 4.02
#